data_AF-A0A7Y6YCV2-F1
#
_entry.id   AF-A0A7Y6YCV2-F1
#
_cell.length_a   1.000
_cell.length_b   1.000
_cell.length_c   1.000
_cell.angle_alpha   90.00
_cell.angle_beta   90.00
_cell.angle_gamma   90.00
#
_symmetry.space_group_name_H-M   'P 1'
#
loop_
_entity.id
_entity.type
_entity.pdbx_description
1 polymer ?
#
loop_
_entity_poly.entity_id
_entity_poly.type
_entity_poly.pdbx_seq_one_letter_code
_entity_poly.pdbx_strand_id
1 'polypeptide(L)'
;MPNSTIEQLLAKLKIRGDEISSRTPLTIAVSEDDLVRIEALSRLYKLPMEELSAQLMSEILQQVEARIPYKPGPKVIRVEDEEPIYEDIGDMPRYLEIKRSIEGKSKH
;
A
#
# COMPACT_ATOMS: atom_id res chain seq x y z
N MET A 1 -14.98 -18.37 -3.84
CA MET A 1 -14.91 -16.96 -4.26
C MET A 1 -13.44 -16.59 -4.46
N PRO A 2 -12.85 -16.61 -5.66
CA PRO A 2 -11.47 -16.21 -5.85
C PRO A 2 -11.33 -14.81 -6.48
N ASN A 3 -10.39 -14.03 -5.93
CA ASN A 3 -9.55 -13.01 -6.59
C ASN A 3 -10.16 -11.73 -7.21
N SER A 4 -11.02 -11.02 -6.49
CA SER A 4 -11.38 -9.63 -6.88
C SER A 4 -10.20 -8.64 -6.77
N THR A 5 -9.12 -8.96 -6.05
CA THR A 5 -8.05 -7.99 -5.75
C THR A 5 -7.04 -7.80 -6.89
N ILE A 6 -6.63 -8.88 -7.57
CA ILE A 6 -5.67 -8.79 -8.68
C ILE A 6 -6.36 -8.25 -9.94
N GLU A 7 -7.60 -8.64 -10.20
CA GLU A 7 -8.35 -8.14 -11.35
C GLU A 7 -8.65 -6.64 -11.22
N GLN A 8 -8.96 -6.17 -10.01
CA GLN A 8 -9.10 -4.74 -9.73
C GLN A 8 -7.79 -3.98 -9.90
N LEU A 9 -6.66 -4.57 -9.48
CA LEU A 9 -5.34 -3.99 -9.71
C LEU A 9 -5.08 -3.86 -11.23
N LEU A 10 -5.29 -4.92 -12.00
CA LEU A 10 -5.14 -4.89 -13.46
C LEU A 10 -6.05 -3.85 -14.14
N ALA A 11 -7.26 -3.65 -13.63
CA ALA A 11 -8.18 -2.62 -14.11
C ALA A 11 -7.68 -1.20 -13.77
N LYS A 12 -7.14 -0.99 -12.56
CA LYS A 12 -6.59 0.31 -12.12
C LYS A 12 -5.32 0.71 -12.90
N LEU A 13 -4.43 -0.24 -13.21
CA LEU A 13 -3.22 0.02 -14.00
C LEU A 13 -3.54 0.58 -15.40
N LYS A 14 -4.69 0.20 -15.98
CA LYS A 14 -5.12 0.70 -17.30
C LYS A 14 -5.65 2.14 -17.30
N ILE A 15 -6.03 2.70 -16.15
CA ILE A 15 -6.82 3.94 -16.08
C ILE A 15 -6.01 5.16 -15.64
N ARG A 16 -4.89 5.00 -14.90
CA ARG A 16 -4.11 6.14 -14.36
C ARG A 16 -2.82 6.41 -15.15
N GLY A 17 -2.97 7.05 -16.30
CA GLY A 17 -1.87 7.66 -17.04
C GLY A 17 -1.44 9.05 -16.55
N ASP A 18 -2.25 9.76 -15.75
CA ASP A 18 -2.10 11.23 -15.63
C ASP A 18 -1.95 11.84 -14.22
N GLU A 19 -1.98 11.08 -13.11
CA GLU A 19 -1.71 11.67 -11.79
C GLU A 19 -0.25 11.41 -11.36
N ILE A 20 0.68 12.12 -11.99
CA ILE A 20 2.09 12.18 -11.56
C ILE A 20 2.32 13.52 -10.87
N SER A 21 1.98 13.61 -9.59
CA SER A 21 2.59 14.61 -8.70
C SER A 21 3.70 13.93 -7.89
N SER A 22 4.94 14.32 -8.18
CA SER A 22 6.21 13.92 -7.54
C SER A 22 6.44 12.41 -7.31
N ARG A 23 6.96 11.70 -8.32
CA ARG A 23 7.62 10.40 -8.10
C ARG A 23 9.08 10.65 -7.71
N THR A 24 9.56 9.97 -6.68
CA THR A 24 10.99 9.97 -6.30
C THR A 24 11.59 8.63 -6.74
N PRO A 25 12.71 8.62 -7.50
CA PRO A 25 13.32 7.38 -7.92
C PRO A 25 13.86 6.61 -6.71
N LEU A 26 13.57 5.30 -6.68
CA LEU A 26 14.04 4.39 -5.64
C LEU A 26 14.73 3.19 -6.30
N THR A 27 16.01 2.99 -5.99
CA THR A 27 16.76 1.79 -6.41
C THR A 27 16.61 0.70 -5.37
N ILE A 28 16.06 -0.45 -5.78
CA ILE A 28 15.90 -1.63 -4.92
C ILE A 28 16.57 -2.84 -5.57
N ALA A 29 17.10 -3.75 -4.75
CA ALA A 29 17.50 -5.06 -5.20
C ALA A 29 16.28 -6.01 -5.15
N VAL A 30 16.04 -6.76 -6.22
CA VAL A 30 14.97 -7.77 -6.31
C VAL A 30 15.56 -9.14 -6.65
N SER A 31 14.81 -10.21 -6.37
CA SER A 31 15.22 -11.55 -6.79
C SER A 31 15.19 -11.67 -8.32
N GLU A 32 16.00 -12.58 -8.87
CA GLU A 32 15.98 -12.85 -10.32
C GLU A 32 14.60 -13.32 -10.81
N ASP A 33 13.90 -14.13 -10.00
CA ASP A 33 12.57 -14.63 -10.34
C ASP A 33 11.53 -13.49 -10.38
N ASP A 34 11.60 -12.55 -9.43
CA ASP A 34 10.73 -11.37 -9.44
C ASP A 34 11.03 -10.45 -10.63
N LEU A 35 12.30 -10.29 -11.01
CA LEU A 35 12.68 -9.52 -12.19
C LEU A 35 12.04 -10.11 -13.46
N VAL A 36 12.12 -11.43 -13.64
CA VAL A 36 11.49 -12.13 -14.78
C VAL A 36 9.97 -11.89 -14.79
N ARG A 37 9.32 -11.97 -13.64
CA ARG A 37 7.86 -11.73 -13.51
C ARG A 37 7.50 -10.29 -13.86
N ILE A 38 8.26 -9.32 -13.35
CA ILE A 38 8.04 -7.89 -13.61
C ILE A 38 8.23 -7.59 -15.10
N GLU A 39 9.29 -8.10 -15.73
CA GLU A 39 9.52 -7.92 -17.16
C GLU A 39 8.39 -8.54 -18.00
N ALA A 40 7.94 -9.74 -17.65
CA ALA A 40 6.85 -10.40 -18.35
C ALA A 40 5.55 -9.58 -18.29
N LEU A 41 5.21 -9.05 -17.11
CA LEU A 41 4.04 -8.20 -16.92
C LEU A 41 4.17 -6.86 -17.66
N SER A 42 5.36 -6.24 -17.62
CA SER A 42 5.65 -5.00 -18.35
C SER A 42 5.42 -5.17 -19.85
N ARG A 43 5.92 -6.27 -20.43
CA ARG A 43 5.71 -6.60 -21.86
C ARG A 43 4.26 -6.94 -22.18
N LEU A 44 3.58 -7.70 -21.31
CA LEU A 44 2.19 -8.11 -21.50
C LEU A 44 1.24 -6.90 -21.54
N TYR A 45 1.40 -5.98 -20.60
CA TYR A 45 0.55 -4.79 -20.47
C TYR A 45 1.06 -3.58 -21.25
N LYS A 46 2.23 -3.69 -21.89
CA LYS A 46 2.91 -2.61 -22.63
C LYS A 46 3.13 -1.35 -21.76
N LEU A 47 3.50 -1.56 -20.50
CA LEU A 47 3.78 -0.50 -19.53
C LEU A 47 5.28 -0.44 -19.24
N PRO A 48 5.88 0.76 -19.06
CA PRO A 48 7.26 0.87 -18.59
C PRO A 48 7.45 0.11 -17.28
N MET A 49 8.59 -0.59 -17.16
CA MET A 49 8.89 -1.39 -15.96
C MET A 49 8.85 -0.54 -14.68
N GLU A 50 9.36 0.69 -14.74
CA GLU A 50 9.32 1.65 -13.63
C GLU A 50 7.89 1.97 -13.20
N GLU A 51 7.02 2.27 -14.16
CA GLU A 51 5.63 2.64 -13.88
C GLU A 51 4.85 1.45 -13.31
N LEU A 52 4.98 0.28 -13.92
CA LEU A 52 4.37 -0.94 -13.42
C LEU A 52 4.84 -1.24 -11.99
N SER A 53 6.14 -1.18 -11.75
CA SER A 53 6.72 -1.49 -10.43
C SER A 53 6.24 -0.50 -9.37
N ALA A 54 6.19 0.80 -9.71
CA ALA A 54 5.68 1.83 -8.80
C ALA A 54 4.20 1.62 -8.47
N GLN A 55 3.38 1.26 -9.46
CA GLN A 55 1.95 0.99 -9.25
C GLN A 55 1.72 -0.28 -8.41
N LEU A 56 2.46 -1.36 -8.68
CA LEU A 56 2.42 -2.59 -7.89
C LEU A 56 2.83 -2.33 -6.44
N MET A 57 3.91 -1.58 -6.23
CA MET A 57 4.39 -1.22 -4.89
C MET A 57 3.34 -0.41 -4.12
N SER A 58 2.74 0.60 -4.76
CA SER A 58 1.71 1.43 -4.15
C SER A 58 0.50 0.60 -3.71
N GLU A 59 0.00 -0.28 -4.57
CA GLU A 59 -1.13 -1.14 -4.25
C GLU A 59 -0.80 -2.13 -3.13
N ILE A 60 0.38 -2.76 -3.14
CA ILE A 60 0.79 -3.69 -2.08
C ILE A 60 0.91 -2.94 -0.75
N LEU A 61 1.50 -1.75 -0.72
CA LEU A 61 1.61 -0.95 0.51
C LEU A 61 0.23 -0.61 1.07
N GLN A 62 -0.72 -0.19 0.22
CA GLN A 62 -2.09 0.08 0.64
C GLN A 62 -2.77 -1.18 1.21
N GLN A 63 -2.58 -2.33 0.58
CA GLN A 63 -3.14 -3.59 1.06
C GLN A 63 -2.50 -4.07 2.36
N VAL A 64 -1.20 -3.83 2.55
CA VAL A 64 -0.50 -4.14 3.80
C VAL A 64 -1.03 -3.24 4.91
N GLU A 65 -1.10 -1.93 4.70
CA GLU A 65 -1.64 -0.97 5.68
C GLU A 65 -3.07 -1.36 6.11
N ALA A 66 -3.93 -1.72 5.17
CA ALA A 66 -5.32 -2.09 5.43
C ALA A 66 -5.49 -3.43 6.18
N ARG A 67 -4.45 -4.28 6.19
CA ARG A 67 -4.47 -5.60 6.83
C ARG A 67 -3.71 -5.63 8.16
N ILE A 68 -3.15 -4.52 8.62
CA ILE A 68 -2.52 -4.46 9.95
C ILE A 68 -3.59 -4.81 11.00
N PRO A 69 -3.38 -5.87 11.81
CA PRO A 69 -4.42 -6.36 12.72
C PRO A 69 -4.74 -5.35 13.83
N TYR A 70 -6.01 -5.01 13.95
CA TYR A 70 -6.55 -4.32 15.11
C TYR A 70 -6.50 -5.23 16.35
N LYS A 71 -6.01 -4.70 17.48
CA LYS A 71 -6.08 -5.39 18.77
C LYS A 71 -6.78 -4.48 19.79
N PRO A 72 -7.99 -4.82 20.27
CA PRO A 72 -8.69 -3.97 21.23
C PRO A 72 -7.98 -3.97 22.58
N GLY A 73 -7.72 -2.78 23.11
CA GLY A 73 -7.21 -2.56 24.47
C GLY A 73 -8.31 -2.43 25.51
N PRO A 74 -7.96 -2.17 26.78
CA PRO A 74 -8.92 -2.07 27.88
C PRO A 74 -9.76 -0.78 27.84
N LYS A 75 -9.33 0.27 27.13
CA LYS A 75 -10.01 1.57 27.11
C LYS A 75 -10.97 1.70 25.94
N VAL A 76 -12.21 2.12 26.23
CA VAL A 76 -13.16 2.56 25.19
C VAL A 76 -12.80 3.98 24.76
N ILE A 77 -12.59 4.19 23.46
CA ILE A 77 -12.24 5.50 22.89
C ILE A 77 -13.41 6.17 22.18
N ARG A 78 -14.39 5.38 21.73
CA ARG A 78 -15.58 5.85 21.02
C ARG A 78 -16.71 4.83 21.18
N VAL A 79 -17.96 5.27 21.03
CA VAL A 79 -19.13 4.40 20.93
C VAL A 79 -19.82 4.74 19.61
N GLU A 80 -20.02 3.74 18.74
CA GLU A 80 -20.74 3.87 17.47
C GLU A 80 -21.84 2.81 17.40
N ASP A 81 -23.06 3.20 17.03
CA ASP A 81 -24.22 2.30 16.93
C ASP A 81 -24.40 1.37 18.15
N GLU A 82 -24.24 1.93 19.36
CA GLU A 82 -24.29 1.21 20.64
C GLU A 82 -23.17 0.18 20.87
N GLU A 83 -22.20 0.06 19.95
CA GLU A 83 -21.00 -0.77 20.10
C GLU A 83 -19.80 0.05 20.61
N PRO A 84 -19.13 -0.40 21.70
CA PRO A 84 -17.93 0.26 22.18
C PRO A 84 -16.73 -0.05 21.28
N ILE A 85 -16.10 1.00 20.77
CA ILE A 85 -14.84 0.93 20.03
C ILE A 85 -13.71 1.15 21.02
N TYR A 86 -12.85 0.14 21.15
CA TYR A 86 -11.71 0.16 22.03
C TYR A 86 -10.50 0.80 21.36
N GLU A 87 -9.57 1.30 22.16
CA GLU A 87 -8.25 1.69 21.68
C GLU A 87 -7.60 0.51 20.92
N ASP A 88 -6.83 0.82 19.89
CA ASP A 88 -5.99 -0.18 19.25
C ASP A 88 -4.66 -0.25 20.03
N ILE A 89 -4.34 -1.42 20.57
CA ILE A 89 -3.05 -1.74 21.20
C ILE A 89 -2.18 -2.62 20.29
N GLY A 90 -2.56 -2.75 19.01
CA GLY A 90 -1.83 -3.46 17.98
C GLY A 90 -0.69 -2.65 17.37
N ASP A 91 -0.24 -3.06 16.18
CA ASP A 91 0.89 -2.43 15.50
C ASP A 91 0.51 -1.13 14.78
N MET A 92 -0.79 -0.90 14.53
CA MET A 92 -1.28 0.26 13.77
C MET A 92 -1.00 1.61 14.43
N PRO A 93 -1.23 1.83 15.74
CA PRO A 93 -0.83 3.08 16.39
C PRO A 93 0.66 3.40 16.21
N ARG A 94 1.52 2.41 16.43
CA ARG A 94 2.97 2.55 16.27
C ARG A 94 3.37 2.85 14.82
N TYR A 95 2.72 2.19 13.87
CA TYR A 95 2.90 2.46 12.44
C TYR A 95 2.59 3.92 12.10
N LEU A 96 1.44 4.44 12.55
CA LEU A 96 1.02 5.82 12.31
C LEU A 96 1.96 6.85 12.95
N GLU A 97 2.47 6.57 14.15
CA GLU A 97 3.48 7.41 14.80
C GLU A 97 4.77 7.50 13.99
N ILE A 98 5.29 6.35 13.53
CA ILE A 98 6.50 6.30 12.70
C ILE A 98 6.27 7.05 11.38
N LYS A 99 5.13 6.82 10.71
CA LYS A 99 4.76 7.49 9.45
C LYS A 99 4.72 9.01 9.60
N ARG A 100 4.03 9.52 10.62
CA ARG A 100 3.95 10.97 10.91
C ARG A 100 5.31 11.58 11.21
N SER A 101 6.19 10.87 11.93
CA SER A 101 7.56 11.31 12.20
C SER A 101 8.38 11.46 10.90
N ILE A 102 8.21 10.56 9.93
CA ILE A 102 8.88 10.64 8.63
C ILE A 102 8.33 11.80 7.80
N GLU A 103 7.00 11.94 7.74
CA GLU A 103 6.33 13.03 7.02
C GLU A 103 6.71 14.42 7.58
N GLY A 104 6.84 14.53 8.90
CA GLY A 104 7.27 15.76 9.58
C GLY A 104 8.72 16.15 9.23
N LYS A 105 9.61 15.17 9.05
CA LYS A 105 11.00 15.39 8.62
C LYS A 105 11.13 15.82 7.17
N SER A 106 10.19 15.43 6.31
CA SER A 106 10.19 15.81 4.89
C SER A 106 9.79 17.27 4.64
N LYS A 107 9.34 18.02 5.66
CA LYS A 107 8.90 19.42 5.56
C LYS A 107 9.96 20.46 5.96
N HIS A 108 11.20 20.06 6.22
CA HIS A 108 12.33 20.93 6.55
C HIS A 108 13.51 20.63 5.63
#